data_AF-A0A848NQW1-F1
#
_entry.id   AF-A0A848NQW1-F1
#
_cell.length_a   1.000
_cell.length_b   1.000
_cell.length_c   1.000
_cell.angle_alpha   90.00
_cell.angle_beta   90.00
_cell.angle_gamma   90.00
#
_symmetry.space_group_name_H-M   'P 1'
#
loop_
_entity.id
_entity.type
_entity.pdbx_description
1 polymer ?
#
loop_
_entity_poly.entity_id
_entity_poly.type
_entity_poly.pdbx_seq_one_letter_code
_entity_poly.pdbx_strand_id
1 'polypeptide(L)'
;TPGHEVVGVVEETGAGGDPRLLGRRMGAAWLAWTCGRCAFCLSGRENLCDAAAFTGYTRDGGFASHMLAEAAYLYPLPQDGAAGKAECAASAGPRQPGGAHPPAQ
;
A
#
# COMPACT_ATOMS: atom_id res chain seq x y z
N THR A 1 -3.33 12.25 -8.48
CA THR A 1 -2.22 13.09 -7.95
C THR A 1 -0.91 12.34 -8.04
N PRO A 2 0.24 13.01 -8.20
CA PRO A 2 1.57 12.37 -8.10
C PRO A 2 1.94 12.00 -6.64
N GLY A 3 3.14 11.41 -6.46
CA GLY A 3 3.73 11.08 -5.16
C GLY A 3 3.61 9.60 -4.80
N HIS A 4 4.74 8.93 -4.55
CA HIS A 4 4.81 7.46 -4.36
C HIS A 4 5.74 7.02 -3.22
N GLU A 5 6.15 7.97 -2.39
CA GLU A 5 6.93 7.77 -1.16
C GLU A 5 6.09 8.31 0.01
N VAL A 6 4.93 7.68 0.22
CA VAL A 6 3.90 8.24 1.09
C VAL A 6 4.08 7.68 2.49
N VAL A 7 3.98 8.55 3.49
CA VAL A 7 3.86 8.18 4.90
C VAL A 7 2.58 8.79 5.43
N GLY A 8 1.75 7.97 6.05
CA GLY A 8 0.48 8.43 6.57
C GLY A 8 -0.09 7.63 7.71
N VAL A 9 -1.21 8.12 8.25
CA VAL A 9 -2.01 7.42 9.26
C VAL A 9 -3.27 6.90 8.60
N VAL A 10 -3.64 5.66 8.92
CA VAL A 10 -4.88 5.08 8.42
C VAL A 10 -6.07 5.69 9.17
N GLU A 11 -6.88 6.49 8.47
CA GLU A 11 -8.07 7.12 9.05
C GLU A 11 -9.34 6.26 8.92
N GLU A 12 -9.42 5.47 7.84
CA GLU A 12 -10.58 4.66 7.49
C GLU A 12 -10.14 3.35 6.84
N THR A 13 -10.94 2.31 7.05
CA THR A 13 -10.82 1.03 6.35
C THR A 13 -12.05 0.78 5.49
N GLY A 14 -11.86 0.35 4.24
CA GLY A 14 -12.96 -0.08 3.38
C GLY A 14 -13.73 -1.29 3.93
N ALA A 15 -14.87 -1.62 3.32
CA ALA A 15 -15.69 -2.76 3.72
C ALA A 15 -14.90 -4.07 3.73
N GLY A 16 -14.90 -4.78 4.88
CA GLY A 16 -14.10 -6.00 5.07
C GLY A 16 -12.61 -5.76 5.35
N GLY A 17 -12.20 -4.51 5.58
CA GLY A 17 -10.83 -4.15 5.91
C GLY A 17 -10.46 -4.56 7.32
N ASP A 18 -9.16 -4.72 7.59
CA ASP A 18 -8.68 -5.05 8.93
C ASP A 18 -8.77 -3.79 9.83
N PRO A 19 -9.69 -3.74 10.81
CA PRO A 19 -9.85 -2.58 11.68
C PRO A 19 -8.60 -2.30 12.54
N ARG A 20 -7.68 -3.26 12.68
CA ARG A 20 -6.40 -3.06 13.39
C ARG A 20 -5.46 -2.09 12.68
N LEU A 21 -5.74 -1.74 11.42
CA LEU A 21 -4.97 -0.75 10.69
C LEU A 21 -5.30 0.68 11.12
N LEU A 22 -6.51 0.94 11.62
CA LEU A 22 -6.94 2.28 12.02
C LEU A 22 -5.97 2.92 13.02
N GLY A 23 -5.62 4.18 12.77
CA GLY A 23 -4.66 4.95 13.57
C GLY A 23 -3.20 4.53 13.41
N ARG A 24 -2.89 3.51 12.61
CA ARG A 24 -1.50 3.08 12.42
C ARG A 24 -0.78 3.95 11.40
N ARG A 25 0.50 4.24 11.68
CA ARG A 25 1.42 4.84 10.73
C ARG A 25 1.88 3.79 9.72
N MET A 26 1.60 4.05 8.45
CA MET A 26 1.90 3.14 7.33
C MET A 26 2.59 3.92 6.21
N GLY A 27 3.40 3.22 5.43
CA GLY A 27 3.98 3.72 4.19
C GLY A 27 3.25 3.14 2.97
N ALA A 28 3.06 3.92 1.92
CA ALA A 28 2.65 3.44 0.60
C ALA A 28 3.76 3.74 -0.40
N ALA A 29 4.22 2.69 -1.08
CA ALA A 29 5.33 2.76 -2.03
C ALA A 29 4.84 2.81 -3.48
N TRP A 30 5.78 2.72 -4.42
CA TRP A 30 5.53 2.70 -5.85
C TRP A 30 4.51 1.64 -6.29
N LEU A 31 4.67 0.39 -5.87
CA LEU A 31 3.77 -0.71 -6.25
C LEU A 31 2.49 -0.65 -5.41
N ALA A 32 1.36 -0.35 -6.05
CA ALA A 32 0.08 -0.15 -5.38
C ALA A 32 -0.85 -1.38 -5.45
N TRP A 33 -0.71 -2.19 -6.50
CA TRP A 33 -1.53 -3.37 -6.72
C TRP A 33 -0.90 -4.28 -7.78
N THR A 34 -1.15 -5.59 -7.70
CA THR A 34 -0.82 -6.56 -8.76
C THR A 34 -1.94 -7.58 -8.94
N CYS A 35 -1.92 -8.33 -10.06
CA CYS A 35 -3.00 -9.25 -10.38
C CYS A 35 -3.05 -10.52 -9.51
N GLY A 36 -2.01 -10.82 -8.74
CA GLY A 36 -1.94 -11.99 -7.85
C GLY A 36 -1.98 -13.36 -8.53
N ARG A 37 -2.06 -13.44 -9.87
CA ARG A 37 -2.31 -14.69 -10.62
C ARG A 37 -1.38 -14.96 -11.79
N CYS A 38 -0.58 -14.00 -12.23
CA CYS A 38 0.38 -14.23 -13.32
C CYS A 38 1.63 -14.97 -12.81
N ALA A 39 2.45 -15.50 -13.73
CA ALA A 39 3.66 -16.24 -13.38
C ALA A 39 4.61 -15.44 -12.47
N PHE A 40 4.71 -14.12 -12.67
CA PHE A 40 5.52 -13.25 -11.83
C PHE A 40 4.95 -13.12 -10.40
N CYS A 41 3.64 -12.91 -10.26
CA CYS A 41 2.99 -12.82 -8.95
C CYS A 41 3.11 -14.15 -8.19
N LEU A 42 2.81 -15.27 -8.86
CA LEU A 42 2.86 -16.60 -8.25
C LEU A 42 4.30 -17.02 -7.89
N SER A 43 5.31 -16.46 -8.55
CA SER A 43 6.73 -16.69 -8.22
C SER A 43 7.32 -15.66 -7.24
N GLY A 44 6.51 -14.81 -6.60
CA GLY A 44 6.98 -13.78 -5.66
C GLY A 44 7.74 -12.61 -6.31
N ARG A 45 7.66 -12.43 -7.63
CA ARG A 45 8.27 -11.33 -8.41
C ARG A 45 7.20 -10.37 -8.90
N GLU A 46 6.24 -10.06 -8.03
CA GLU A 46 5.02 -9.31 -8.38
C GLU A 46 5.31 -7.90 -8.94
N ASN A 47 6.48 -7.33 -8.68
CA ASN A 47 6.96 -6.08 -9.28
C ASN A 47 7.12 -6.15 -10.82
N LEU A 48 7.15 -7.34 -11.40
CA LEU A 48 7.17 -7.60 -12.83
C LEU A 48 5.78 -7.91 -13.40
N CYS A 49 4.70 -7.73 -12.63
CA CYS A 49 3.35 -7.98 -13.10
C CYS A 49 2.98 -7.02 -14.25
N ASP A 50 2.58 -7.58 -15.40
CA ASP A 50 2.13 -6.79 -16.56
C ASP A 50 0.86 -5.98 -16.29
N ALA A 51 0.12 -6.32 -15.23
CA ALA A 51 -1.11 -5.63 -14.81
C ALA A 51 -0.89 -4.80 -13.54
N ALA A 52 0.36 -4.54 -13.13
CA ALA A 52 0.64 -3.75 -11.95
C ALA A 52 0.03 -2.35 -12.03
N ALA A 53 -0.43 -1.85 -10.88
CA ALA A 53 -0.81 -0.46 -10.71
C ALA A 53 0.19 0.22 -9.76
N PHE A 54 0.40 1.52 -9.97
CA PHE A 54 1.47 2.27 -9.35
C PHE A 54 0.95 3.56 -8.72
N THR A 55 1.29 3.75 -7.44
CA THR A 55 0.95 4.95 -6.66
C THR A 55 1.56 6.17 -7.33
N GLY A 56 0.78 7.23 -7.52
CA GLY A 56 1.23 8.47 -8.15
C GLY A 56 1.51 8.39 -9.65
N TYR A 57 1.14 7.29 -10.33
CA TYR A 57 1.28 7.13 -11.78
C TYR A 57 0.00 6.60 -12.43
N THR A 58 -0.34 5.32 -12.24
CA THR A 58 -1.60 4.74 -12.74
C THR A 58 -2.73 4.79 -11.70
N ARG A 59 -2.40 5.08 -10.44
CA ARG A 59 -3.34 5.42 -9.36
C ARG A 59 -2.93 6.74 -8.73
N ASP A 60 -3.87 7.40 -8.08
CA ASP A 60 -3.57 8.61 -7.32
C ASP A 60 -2.54 8.34 -6.20
N GLY A 61 -1.71 9.35 -5.93
CA GLY A 61 -0.58 9.30 -5.02
C GLY A 61 -0.65 10.33 -3.89
N GLY A 62 0.39 10.36 -3.07
CA GLY A 62 0.40 11.07 -1.79
C GLY A 62 0.70 12.57 -1.83
N PHE A 63 0.81 13.22 -3.00
CA PHE A 63 0.83 14.70 -3.07
C PHE A 63 -0.60 15.25 -2.92
N ALA A 64 -1.23 14.86 -1.81
CA ALA A 64 -2.59 15.15 -1.42
C ALA A 64 -2.67 15.04 0.12
N SER A 65 -3.69 15.64 0.73
CA SER A 65 -3.95 15.40 2.14
C SER A 65 -4.43 13.97 2.40
N HIS A 66 -5.11 13.35 1.44
CA HIS A 66 -5.66 12.00 1.56
C HIS A 66 -5.40 11.18 0.30
N MET A 67 -5.22 9.86 0.46
CA MET A 67 -5.22 8.92 -0.67
C MET A 67 -5.82 7.57 -0.29
N LEU A 68 -6.30 6.83 -1.29
CA LEU A 68 -6.68 5.43 -1.14
C LEU A 68 -5.46 4.52 -1.35
N ALA A 69 -5.26 3.55 -0.48
CA ALA A 69 -4.21 2.55 -0.60
C ALA A 69 -4.75 1.13 -0.38
N GLU A 70 -4.23 0.15 -1.11
CA GLU A 70 -4.54 -1.25 -0.85
C GLU A 70 -3.81 -1.72 0.41
N ALA A 71 -4.54 -2.28 1.37
CA ALA A 71 -3.96 -2.71 2.65
C ALA A 71 -2.78 -3.69 2.48
N ALA A 72 -2.81 -4.53 1.43
CA ALA A 72 -1.74 -5.48 1.12
C ALA A 72 -0.42 -4.84 0.66
N TYR A 73 -0.46 -3.58 0.22
CA TYR A 73 0.69 -2.81 -0.27
C TYR A 73 1.08 -1.67 0.70
N LEU A 74 0.52 -1.68 1.91
CA LEU A 74 0.91 -0.80 3.00
C LEU A 74 2.02 -1.43 3.85
N TYR A 75 3.03 -0.64 4.17
CA TYR A 75 4.16 -1.04 5.00
C TYR A 75 3.99 -0.48 6.41
N PRO A 76 4.00 -1.32 7.46
CA PRO A 76 3.94 -0.81 8.83
C PRO A 76 5.20 -0.02 9.15
N LEU A 77 5.04 1.14 9.78
CA LEU A 77 6.15 1.95 10.24
C LEU A 77 6.11 2.09 11.76
N PRO A 78 7.27 2.39 12.41
CA PRO A 78 7.28 2.85 13.80
C PRO A 78 6.39 4.08 13.98
N GLN A 79 5.79 4.20 15.16
CA GLN A 79 4.87 5.31 15.48
C GLN A 79 5.62 6.63 15.67
N ASP A 80 6.90 6.53 16.01
CA ASP A 80 7.85 7.61 16.24
C ASP A 80 8.72 7.85 15.00
N GLY A 81 8.77 9.10 14.52
CA GLY A 81 9.59 9.52 13.38
C GLY A 81 9.05 10.78 12.70
N ALA A 82 9.94 11.62 12.16
CA ALA A 82 9.55 12.78 11.35
C ALA A 82 8.86 12.30 10.05
N ALA A 83 7.72 12.88 9.69
CA ALA A 83 6.98 12.54 8.47
C ALA A 83 6.50 13.81 7.75
N GLY A 84 6.52 13.80 6.41
CA GLY A 84 5.62 14.62 5.60
C GLY A 84 4.19 14.07 5.76
N LYS A 85 3.23 14.94 6.05
CA LYS A 85 1.85 14.52 6.39
C LYS A 85 1.05 14.21 5.12
N ALA A 86 0.71 12.96 4.89
CA ALA A 86 -0.45 12.57 4.11
C ALA A 86 -1.29 11.60 4.95
N GLU A 87 -2.60 11.72 4.96
CA GLU A 87 -3.52 10.76 5.56
C GLU A 87 -3.89 9.71 4.50
N CYS A 88 -4.18 8.47 4.90
CA CYS A 88 -4.48 7.39 3.96
C CYS A 88 -5.73 6.63 4.41
N ALA A 89 -6.64 6.36 3.48
CA ALA A 89 -7.71 5.39 3.70
C ALA A 89 -7.29 4.04 3.08
N ALA A 90 -7.36 2.97 3.87
CA ALA A 90 -6.91 1.64 3.47
C ALA A 90 -8.11 0.83 2.96
N SER A 91 -8.15 0.48 1.67
CA SER A 91 -9.15 -0.45 1.16
C SER A 91 -8.77 -1.89 1.49
N ALA A 92 -9.81 -2.68 1.79
CA ALA A 92 -9.69 -4.12 1.90
C ALA A 92 -9.55 -4.73 0.50
N GLY A 93 -8.40 -5.35 0.24
CA GLY A 93 -8.19 -6.21 -0.91
C GLY A 93 -7.54 -7.50 -0.45
N PRO A 94 -8.00 -8.69 -0.89
CA PRO A 94 -7.40 -9.93 -0.45
C PRO A 94 -5.93 -9.97 -0.89
N ARG A 95 -5.02 -10.20 0.07
CA ARG A 95 -3.68 -10.71 -0.26
C ARG A 95 -3.86 -12.14 -0.77
N GLN A 96 -3.84 -12.32 -2.09
CA GLN A 96 -3.70 -13.65 -2.67
C GLN A 96 -2.35 -14.23 -2.19
N PRO A 97 -2.30 -15.50 -1.75
CA PRO A 97 -1.11 -16.06 -1.12
C PRO A 97 0.03 -16.17 -2.16
N GLY A 98 1.11 -15.39 -1.97
CA GLY A 98 2.23 -15.39 -2.91
C GLY A 98 3.52 -14.67 -2.49
N GLY A 99 3.58 -14.02 -1.33
CA GLY A 99 4.84 -13.42 -0.89
C GLY A 99 4.73 -12.67 0.41
N ALA A 100 5.11 -13.31 1.52
CA ALA A 100 5.58 -12.59 2.69
C ALA A 100 6.90 -11.90 2.30
N HIS A 101 6.88 -10.59 2.14
CA HIS A 101 8.13 -9.83 2.12
C HIS A 101 8.79 -10.04 3.50
N PRO A 102 10.05 -10.48 3.59
CA PRO A 102 10.75 -10.45 4.87
C PRO A 102 10.76 -9.00 5.37
N PRO A 103 10.79 -8.78 6.70
CA PRO A 103 10.93 -7.43 7.24
C PRO A 103 12.15 -6.77 6.59
N ALA A 104 11.97 -5.53 6.14
CA ALA A 104 13.08 -4.72 5.65
C ALA A 104 14.17 -4.69 6.74
N GLN A 105 15.40 -5.00 6.34
CA GLN A 105 16.59 -4.88 7.18
C GLN A 105 16.92 -3.40 7.38
#